data_AF-A0ABD6E2H0-F1
#
_entry.id   AF-A0ABD6E2H0-F1
#
_cell.length_a   1.000
_cell.length_b   1.000
_cell.length_c   1.000
_cell.angle_alpha   90.00
_cell.angle_beta   90.00
_cell.angle_gamma   90.00
#
_symmetry.space_group_name_H-M   'P 1'
#
loop_
_entity.id
_entity.type
_entity.pdbx_description
1 polymer ?
#
loop_
_entity_poly.entity_id
_entity_poly.type
_entity_poly.pdbx_seq_one_letter_code
_entity_poly.pdbx_strand_id
1 'polypeptide(L)'
;MESISSGMNYLKRRFSSQDLADEEKPTPTQAQHSSVQSGPPTVIPFSLAGLANKVSSTISAPTSPARSQQSMYSQVQGLTKNLMNAATSSLSSAVPHGPHKCILIIDDHHIDWSKYFRNNRTGLQLRIEQASFRELHLCCYPNTECVVEIFVPGREPRSFRPDFVMIRQVANSERGDYTNVVAALLKSGVATLNGPKTTCEFLNKNLMFSSLRKLAHATGPNALHFIERIYYPSFRHFNEISHFPLVVTVGHAIHGFNKIKVDNKQQLWDLEGILRCRESVEVTTEPFIDAKYDIHLQKIGEETKAFIRRSISGNWKSNMGSAMLEQVALTSRHKHWIKCISDAFNGMEIMSIDIIVSKDGGEVIYDVNDVITLFGESQEEDRRSVTWLIQSYLIKTATSENIDMSDIDTNDSTSVMTKLHAHRPNTADRSVNSGIAGPTNGAIHVRTSPIENRSNGPPPRPIRQPSVKERDVAAAQDGQHQGDDTMGQLKRTFAGIFGDVS
;
A
#
# COMPACT_ATOMS: atom_id res chain seq x y z
N MET A 1 -48.86 -28.14 41.14
CA MET A 1 -48.77 -29.31 42.05
C MET A 1 -47.75 -30.24 41.42
N GLU A 2 -46.50 -30.25 41.87
CA GLU A 2 -46.03 -30.75 43.19
C GLU A 2 -46.07 -32.28 43.26
N SER A 3 -45.06 -32.98 43.80
CA SER A 3 -43.73 -32.57 44.26
C SER A 3 -42.80 -33.79 44.26
N ILE A 4 -41.48 -33.60 44.10
CA ILE A 4 -40.48 -34.66 44.35
C ILE A 4 -39.38 -34.07 45.24
N SER A 5 -39.09 -34.74 46.35
CA SER A 5 -38.13 -34.30 47.36
C SER A 5 -37.46 -35.51 48.03
N SER A 6 -36.27 -35.27 48.60
CA SER A 6 -35.42 -36.19 49.37
C SER A 6 -34.71 -37.31 48.60
N GLY A 7 -33.47 -37.58 49.02
CA GLY A 7 -32.51 -38.49 48.39
C GLY A 7 -31.09 -38.05 48.75
N MET A 8 -30.49 -38.65 49.77
CA MET A 8 -29.37 -38.05 50.51
C MET A 8 -27.96 -38.59 50.16
N ASN A 9 -26.97 -37.76 50.51
CA ASN A 9 -25.58 -38.08 50.84
C ASN A 9 -24.55 -38.33 49.72
N TYR A 10 -23.47 -37.55 49.81
CA TYR A 10 -22.19 -37.76 49.13
C TYR A 10 -21.39 -38.89 49.83
N LEU A 11 -20.57 -39.61 49.06
CA LEU A 11 -19.45 -40.38 49.62
C LEU A 11 -18.16 -40.05 48.87
N LYS A 12 -17.15 -39.52 49.59
CA LYS A 12 -15.87 -39.05 49.03
C LYS A 12 -14.72 -39.76 49.76
N ARG A 13 -13.94 -40.56 49.04
CA ARG A 13 -12.80 -41.35 49.56
C ARG A 13 -11.67 -41.27 48.51
N ARG A 14 -10.66 -40.40 48.61
CA ARG A 14 -9.51 -40.28 49.56
C ARG A 14 -8.53 -41.47 49.51
N PHE A 15 -7.37 -41.23 48.90
CA PHE A 15 -5.98 -41.42 49.36
C PHE A 15 -5.12 -40.48 48.49
N SER A 16 -4.21 -39.57 48.91
CA SER A 16 -3.48 -39.28 50.16
C SER A 16 -2.06 -39.85 50.26
N SER A 17 -1.08 -38.95 50.17
CA SER A 17 0.27 -39.01 50.75
C SER A 17 0.69 -37.53 50.93
N GLN A 18 0.81 -36.98 52.13
CA GLN A 18 1.87 -37.16 53.15
C GLN A 18 3.25 -36.66 52.66
N ASP A 19 3.97 -35.80 53.38
CA ASP A 19 3.59 -34.93 54.52
C ASP A 19 4.70 -33.88 54.83
N LEU A 20 4.49 -33.07 55.88
CA LEU A 20 5.45 -32.13 56.53
C LEU A 20 5.74 -30.83 55.73
N ALA A 21 5.74 -29.61 56.29
CA ALA A 21 5.30 -29.08 57.60
C ALA A 21 5.14 -27.52 57.45
N ASP A 22 4.68 -26.69 58.39
CA ASP A 22 4.23 -26.88 59.78
C ASP A 22 3.21 -25.76 60.18
N GLU A 23 2.76 -25.72 61.44
CA GLU A 23 1.82 -24.73 62.01
C GLU A 23 2.49 -23.52 62.71
N GLU A 24 1.79 -22.37 62.75
CA GLU A 24 1.26 -21.81 64.01
C GLU A 24 0.39 -20.53 63.81
N LYS A 25 -0.73 -20.43 64.55
CA LYS A 25 -1.58 -19.23 64.66
C LYS A 25 -2.59 -19.33 65.83
N PRO A 26 -2.69 -18.30 66.69
CA PRO A 26 -4.03 -17.82 67.12
C PRO A 26 -4.08 -16.29 67.35
N THR A 27 -4.79 -15.49 66.54
CA THR A 27 -6.18 -14.99 66.79
C THR A 27 -6.28 -13.90 67.90
N PRO A 28 -7.47 -13.43 68.37
CA PRO A 28 -8.04 -12.20 67.82
C PRO A 28 -8.47 -11.13 68.84
N THR A 29 -8.82 -9.91 68.40
CA THR A 29 -9.64 -8.98 69.19
C THR A 29 -10.46 -8.01 68.33
N GLN A 30 -11.62 -7.58 68.84
CA GLN A 30 -12.50 -6.55 68.25
C GLN A 30 -12.40 -5.24 69.06
N ALA A 31 -12.61 -4.08 68.41
CA ALA A 31 -13.18 -2.88 69.03
C ALA A 31 -13.72 -1.92 67.96
N GLN A 32 -14.67 -1.07 68.33
CA GLN A 32 -15.23 0.01 67.49
C GLN A 32 -14.70 1.36 67.99
N HIS A 33 -14.59 2.38 67.12
CA HIS A 33 -15.32 3.66 67.27
C HIS A 33 -15.12 4.59 66.05
N SER A 34 -15.82 5.73 66.08
CA SER A 34 -16.08 6.64 64.95
C SER A 34 -15.42 8.02 65.08
N SER A 35 -15.15 8.68 63.94
CA SER A 35 -15.18 10.15 63.75
C SER A 35 -14.93 10.51 62.26
N VAL A 36 -14.78 11.80 61.92
CA VAL A 36 -15.19 12.37 60.62
C VAL A 36 -14.14 13.35 60.02
N GLN A 37 -14.17 13.47 58.68
CA GLN A 37 -13.75 14.59 57.80
C GLN A 37 -12.36 14.66 57.12
N SER A 38 -12.45 15.01 55.82
CA SER A 38 -11.52 15.73 54.93
C SER A 38 -10.26 15.05 54.36
N GLY A 39 -10.22 14.96 53.01
CA GLY A 39 -9.08 14.58 52.18
C GLY A 39 -9.47 14.57 50.68
N PRO A 40 -8.57 14.92 49.73
CA PRO A 40 -8.89 15.03 48.30
C PRO A 40 -8.92 13.67 47.56
N PRO A 41 -9.60 13.57 46.40
CA PRO A 41 -9.82 12.30 45.72
C PRO A 41 -8.54 11.74 45.06
N THR A 42 -8.25 10.46 45.34
CA THR A 42 -7.16 9.71 44.70
C THR A 42 -7.71 8.48 43.98
N VAL A 43 -7.25 8.29 42.74
CA VAL A 43 -7.41 7.17 41.79
C VAL A 43 -8.13 5.91 42.30
N ILE A 44 -9.26 5.56 41.67
CA ILE A 44 -9.95 4.28 41.84
C ILE A 44 -9.26 3.19 40.98
N PRO A 45 -8.84 2.04 41.54
CA PRO A 45 -8.45 0.88 40.76
C PRO A 45 -9.70 0.10 40.29
N PHE A 46 -9.89 -0.02 38.98
CA PHE A 46 -11.01 -0.81 38.44
C PHE A 46 -10.76 -2.32 38.57
N SER A 47 -11.67 -3.02 39.25
CA SER A 47 -11.61 -4.47 39.43
C SER A 47 -12.34 -5.21 38.29
N LEU A 48 -11.72 -6.27 37.76
CA LEU A 48 -12.14 -6.97 36.53
C LEU A 48 -13.33 -7.93 36.73
N ALA A 49 -13.98 -7.96 37.89
CA ALA A 49 -14.98 -8.96 38.27
C ALA A 49 -16.35 -8.83 37.57
N GLY A 50 -16.64 -7.70 36.92
CA GLY A 50 -17.99 -7.38 36.41
C GLY A 50 -18.35 -7.88 35.00
N LEU A 51 -17.38 -8.35 34.21
CA LEU A 51 -17.57 -8.59 32.76
C LEU A 51 -18.02 -10.02 32.37
N ALA A 52 -18.13 -10.95 33.32
CA ALA A 52 -18.26 -12.38 33.04
C ALA A 52 -19.61 -12.85 32.44
N ASN A 53 -20.65 -12.00 32.39
CA ASN A 53 -22.02 -12.42 32.06
C ASN A 53 -22.63 -11.83 30.76
N LYS A 54 -21.86 -11.11 29.92
CA LYS A 54 -22.32 -10.64 28.60
C LYS A 54 -21.21 -10.60 27.53
N VAL A 55 -20.73 -11.78 27.12
CA VAL A 55 -20.02 -11.95 25.85
C VAL A 55 -20.47 -13.23 25.17
N SER A 56 -21.12 -13.11 24.01
CA SER A 56 -21.33 -14.21 23.07
C SER A 56 -20.67 -13.84 21.73
N SER A 57 -19.64 -14.60 21.37
CA SER A 57 -19.12 -14.80 20.01
C SER A 57 -18.87 -13.56 19.12
N THR A 58 -17.67 -12.96 19.23
CA THR A 58 -16.97 -12.32 18.09
C THR A 58 -15.46 -12.57 18.18
N ILE A 59 -14.96 -13.59 17.48
CA ILE A 59 -13.53 -13.80 17.19
C ILE A 59 -13.38 -13.99 15.69
N SER A 60 -12.92 -12.94 14.99
CA SER A 60 -12.87 -12.90 13.53
C SER A 60 -11.46 -13.17 13.02
N ALA A 61 -11.18 -14.42 12.66
CA ALA A 61 -10.03 -14.79 11.84
C ALA A 61 -10.36 -14.60 10.33
N PRO A 62 -9.36 -14.40 9.44
CA PRO A 62 -9.62 -14.22 8.01
C PRO A 62 -10.13 -15.50 7.35
N THR A 63 -11.40 -15.49 6.92
CA THR A 63 -12.10 -16.67 6.39
C THR A 63 -11.63 -17.03 4.98
N SER A 64 -11.10 -18.25 4.80
CA SER A 64 -10.94 -18.86 3.47
C SER A 64 -12.26 -19.47 2.98
N PRO A 65 -12.59 -19.41 1.68
CA PRO A 65 -13.90 -19.87 1.17
C PRO A 65 -14.02 -21.40 1.19
N ALA A 66 -14.88 -21.92 2.06
CA ALA A 66 -15.23 -23.34 2.10
C ALA A 66 -16.21 -23.71 0.97
N ARG A 67 -16.05 -24.93 0.42
CA ARG A 67 -16.97 -25.50 -0.58
C ARG A 67 -18.37 -25.72 0.01
N SER A 68 -19.41 -25.31 -0.70
CA SER A 68 -20.76 -25.88 -0.59
C SER A 68 -21.09 -26.66 -1.87
N GLN A 69 -21.84 -27.77 -1.73
CA GLN A 69 -22.27 -28.58 -2.87
C GLN A 69 -23.63 -28.09 -3.39
N GLN A 70 -23.85 -28.20 -4.70
CA GLN A 70 -25.20 -28.13 -5.29
C GLN A 70 -25.43 -29.30 -6.26
N SER A 71 -26.70 -29.69 -6.39
CA SER A 71 -27.10 -30.98 -6.94
C SER A 71 -26.97 -31.09 -8.46
N MET A 72 -26.78 -32.33 -8.91
CA MET A 72 -27.06 -32.78 -10.28
C MET A 72 -28.47 -32.33 -10.70
N TYR A 73 -28.57 -31.56 -11.80
CA TYR A 73 -29.65 -31.56 -12.81
C TYR A 73 -29.43 -30.42 -13.83
N SER A 74 -28.71 -30.67 -14.94
CA SER A 74 -28.66 -29.78 -16.12
C SER A 74 -27.88 -30.38 -17.32
N GLN A 75 -28.26 -31.58 -17.76
CA GLN A 75 -27.86 -32.06 -19.09
C GLN A 75 -28.85 -31.57 -20.17
N VAL A 76 -28.40 -31.50 -21.43
CA VAL A 76 -29.19 -31.16 -22.63
C VAL A 76 -29.64 -29.68 -22.78
N GLN A 77 -28.70 -28.73 -22.72
CA GLN A 77 -28.78 -27.45 -23.48
C GLN A 77 -27.42 -27.03 -24.09
N GLY A 78 -26.62 -28.00 -24.56
CA GLY A 78 -25.21 -27.80 -24.92
C GLY A 78 -24.90 -27.26 -26.33
N LEU A 79 -25.87 -27.24 -27.27
CA LEU A 79 -25.55 -27.11 -28.71
C LEU A 79 -25.91 -25.76 -29.36
N THR A 80 -26.77 -24.93 -28.77
CA THR A 80 -27.15 -23.62 -29.34
C THR A 80 -26.24 -22.45 -28.90
N LYS A 81 -25.56 -22.54 -27.74
CA LYS A 81 -24.68 -21.45 -27.26
C LYS A 81 -23.42 -21.26 -28.10
N ASN A 82 -22.82 -22.34 -28.60
CA ASN A 82 -21.54 -22.24 -29.31
C ASN A 82 -21.67 -21.52 -30.67
N LEU A 83 -22.80 -21.64 -31.35
CA LEU A 83 -23.05 -20.89 -32.60
C LEU A 83 -23.23 -19.38 -32.36
N MET A 84 -23.85 -18.97 -31.24
CA MET A 84 -23.98 -17.56 -30.88
C MET A 84 -22.65 -16.92 -30.46
N ASN A 85 -21.72 -17.67 -29.86
CA ASN A 85 -20.37 -17.18 -29.57
C ASN A 85 -19.50 -17.08 -30.85
N ALA A 86 -19.71 -17.95 -31.84
CA ALA A 86 -19.05 -17.85 -33.14
C ALA A 86 -19.55 -16.62 -33.95
N ALA A 87 -20.85 -16.33 -33.91
CA ALA A 87 -21.43 -15.18 -34.61
C ALA A 87 -21.05 -13.82 -33.99
N THR A 88 -20.88 -13.76 -32.65
CA THR A 88 -20.51 -12.52 -31.95
C THR A 88 -19.02 -12.19 -32.05
N SER A 89 -18.15 -13.20 -32.18
CA SER A 89 -16.70 -12.99 -32.39
C SER A 89 -16.35 -12.49 -33.80
N SER A 90 -17.19 -12.74 -34.82
CA SER A 90 -17.03 -12.16 -36.16
C SER A 90 -17.88 -10.90 -36.42
N LEU A 91 -18.76 -10.50 -35.49
CA LEU A 91 -19.66 -9.35 -35.67
C LEU A 91 -19.94 -8.60 -34.36
N SER A 92 -18.88 -8.10 -33.71
CA SER A 92 -18.97 -7.17 -32.57
C SER A 92 -18.13 -5.89 -32.74
N SER A 93 -17.86 -5.49 -33.99
CA SER A 93 -17.45 -4.12 -34.34
C SER A 93 -18.59 -3.09 -34.18
N ALA A 94 -19.68 -3.46 -33.51
CA ALA A 94 -20.78 -2.60 -33.10
C ALA A 94 -20.47 -1.95 -31.75
N VAL A 95 -19.50 -1.03 -31.74
CA VAL A 95 -19.21 -0.17 -30.58
C VAL A 95 -20.51 0.58 -30.22
N PRO A 96 -21.01 0.53 -28.96
CA PRO A 96 -22.14 1.35 -28.56
C PRO A 96 -21.81 2.83 -28.78
N HIS A 97 -22.60 3.53 -29.60
CA HIS A 97 -22.31 4.90 -30.01
C HIS A 97 -22.64 5.91 -28.90
N GLY A 98 -21.74 5.98 -27.91
CA GLY A 98 -21.71 6.99 -26.86
C GLY A 98 -20.30 7.07 -26.25
N PRO A 99 -19.98 8.16 -25.52
CA PRO A 99 -18.70 8.28 -24.84
C PRO A 99 -18.58 7.21 -23.75
N HIS A 100 -17.70 6.24 -23.98
CA HIS A 100 -17.30 5.29 -22.96
C HIS A 100 -16.04 5.79 -22.24
N LYS A 101 -15.94 5.52 -20.94
CA LYS A 101 -14.76 5.86 -20.12
C LYS A 101 -14.19 4.58 -19.51
N CYS A 102 -12.91 4.33 -19.74
CA CYS A 102 -12.22 3.16 -19.21
C CYS A 102 -11.53 3.50 -17.89
N ILE A 103 -11.92 2.81 -16.83
CA ILE A 103 -11.39 2.96 -15.47
C ILE A 103 -10.53 1.73 -15.17
N LEU A 104 -9.23 1.95 -14.98
CA LEU A 104 -8.30 0.93 -14.51
C LEU A 104 -8.22 0.95 -12.98
N ILE A 105 -8.32 -0.22 -12.37
CA ILE A 105 -8.20 -0.40 -10.92
C ILE A 105 -6.99 -1.28 -10.64
N ILE A 106 -5.96 -0.68 -10.02
CA ILE A 106 -4.73 -1.37 -9.65
C ILE A 106 -4.87 -1.90 -8.23
N ASP A 107 -5.49 -3.07 -8.07
CA ASP A 107 -5.77 -3.77 -6.81
C ASP A 107 -5.67 -5.31 -6.97
N ASP A 108 -5.45 -6.03 -5.88
CA ASP A 108 -5.50 -7.50 -5.88
C ASP A 108 -6.95 -8.01 -6.11
N HIS A 109 -7.11 -9.16 -6.78
CA HIS A 109 -8.43 -9.74 -7.14
C HIS A 109 -9.27 -10.26 -5.96
N HIS A 110 -8.92 -9.93 -4.71
CA HIS A 110 -9.70 -10.29 -3.52
C HIS A 110 -11.03 -9.53 -3.42
N ILE A 111 -11.13 -8.36 -4.06
CA ILE A 111 -12.34 -7.55 -4.16
C ILE A 111 -12.67 -7.35 -5.64
N ASP A 112 -13.82 -7.86 -6.11
CA ASP A 112 -14.42 -7.39 -7.36
C ASP A 112 -14.84 -5.93 -7.17
N TRP A 113 -14.11 -4.99 -7.78
CA TRP A 113 -14.49 -3.58 -7.71
C TRP A 113 -15.61 -3.22 -8.70
N SER A 114 -15.81 -3.98 -9.78
CA SER A 114 -16.83 -3.70 -10.79
C SER A 114 -18.25 -3.66 -10.20
N LYS A 115 -18.50 -4.44 -9.13
CA LYS A 115 -19.79 -4.43 -8.41
C LYS A 115 -20.20 -3.07 -7.85
N TYR A 116 -19.25 -2.21 -7.46
CA TYR A 116 -19.56 -0.88 -6.92
C TYR A 116 -19.95 0.12 -8.01
N PHE A 117 -19.41 -0.03 -9.23
CA PHE A 117 -19.73 0.83 -10.37
C PHE A 117 -21.08 0.52 -11.02
N ARG A 118 -21.76 -0.57 -10.62
CA ARG A 118 -23.09 -0.95 -11.17
C ARG A 118 -24.16 0.13 -10.94
N ASN A 119 -24.09 0.85 -9.83
CA ASN A 119 -24.88 2.08 -9.65
C ASN A 119 -24.10 3.26 -10.29
N ASN A 120 -24.16 3.33 -11.62
CA ASN A 120 -23.48 4.35 -12.40
C ASN A 120 -24.35 5.61 -12.56
N ARG A 121 -23.97 6.70 -11.89
CA ARG A 121 -24.69 7.98 -11.96
C ARG A 121 -24.10 8.97 -12.98
N THR A 122 -23.08 8.58 -13.74
CA THR A 122 -22.32 9.50 -14.62
C THR A 122 -23.00 9.77 -15.96
N GLY A 123 -23.96 8.92 -16.39
CA GLY A 123 -24.53 8.92 -17.74
C GLY A 123 -23.61 8.34 -18.82
N LEU A 124 -22.30 8.20 -18.56
CA LEU A 124 -21.29 7.65 -19.46
C LEU A 124 -21.28 6.11 -19.40
N GLN A 125 -20.82 5.44 -20.47
CA GLN A 125 -20.62 3.99 -20.42
C GLN A 125 -19.27 3.67 -19.74
N LEU A 126 -19.30 3.16 -18.50
CA LEU A 126 -18.07 2.84 -17.76
C LEU A 126 -17.58 1.42 -18.09
N ARG A 127 -16.34 1.30 -18.61
CA ARG A 127 -15.60 0.03 -18.73
C ARG A 127 -14.65 -0.08 -17.55
N ILE A 128 -14.89 -1.02 -16.63
CA ILE A 128 -14.01 -1.28 -15.48
C ILE A 128 -13.06 -2.42 -15.83
N GLU A 129 -11.75 -2.15 -15.79
CA GLU A 129 -10.70 -3.17 -15.86
C GLU A 129 -9.96 -3.21 -14.52
N GLN A 130 -9.61 -4.41 -14.04
CA GLN A 130 -8.91 -4.60 -12.76
C GLN A 130 -7.76 -5.58 -12.91
N ALA A 131 -6.61 -5.24 -12.33
CA ALA A 131 -5.39 -6.05 -12.32
C ALA A 131 -4.45 -5.59 -11.20
N SER A 132 -3.64 -6.50 -10.68
CA SER A 132 -2.48 -6.15 -9.86
C SER A 132 -1.35 -5.59 -10.74
N PHE A 133 -0.40 -4.84 -10.15
CA PHE A 133 0.76 -4.32 -10.89
C PHE A 133 1.55 -5.40 -11.66
N ARG A 134 1.55 -6.65 -11.19
CA ARG A 134 2.25 -7.79 -11.80
C ARG A 134 1.62 -8.30 -13.09
N GLU A 135 0.36 -7.94 -13.36
CA GLU A 135 -0.40 -8.35 -14.54
C GLU A 135 -0.42 -7.23 -15.60
N LEU A 136 0.19 -6.07 -15.33
CA LEU A 136 0.20 -4.90 -16.22
C LEU A 136 1.44 -4.86 -17.12
N HIS A 137 1.20 -4.77 -18.42
CA HIS A 137 2.18 -4.38 -19.43
C HIS A 137 1.76 -3.04 -20.06
N LEU A 138 2.70 -2.11 -20.24
CA LEU A 138 2.43 -0.73 -20.68
C LEU A 138 3.28 -0.36 -21.89
N CYS A 139 2.66 0.27 -22.89
CA CYS A 139 3.34 0.89 -24.03
C CYS A 139 2.89 2.36 -24.16
N CYS A 140 3.85 3.29 -24.02
CA CYS A 140 3.63 4.73 -24.11
C CYS A 140 4.16 5.28 -25.43
N TYR A 141 3.33 6.04 -26.15
CA TYR A 141 3.63 6.62 -27.45
C TYR A 141 3.98 8.13 -27.34
N PRO A 142 4.66 8.73 -28.34
CA PRO A 142 5.13 10.12 -28.26
C PRO A 142 4.04 11.18 -28.08
N ASN A 143 2.82 10.86 -28.51
CA ASN A 143 1.60 11.68 -28.41
C ASN A 143 0.89 11.54 -27.05
N THR A 144 1.61 11.17 -25.98
CA THR A 144 1.09 10.89 -24.63
C THR A 144 0.08 9.75 -24.51
N GLU A 145 -0.17 8.96 -25.56
CA GLU A 145 -1.06 7.81 -25.46
C GLU A 145 -0.39 6.66 -24.69
N CYS A 146 -1.04 6.14 -23.64
CA CYS A 146 -0.67 4.89 -22.99
C CYS A 146 -1.64 3.78 -23.39
N VAL A 147 -1.12 2.72 -24.00
CA VAL A 147 -1.84 1.44 -24.10
C VAL A 147 -1.45 0.60 -22.90
N VAL A 148 -2.46 0.13 -22.16
CA VAL A 148 -2.30 -0.83 -21.06
C VAL A 148 -2.82 -2.18 -21.55
N GLU A 149 -2.04 -3.22 -21.26
CA GLU A 149 -2.37 -4.61 -21.53
C GLU A 149 -2.40 -5.38 -20.20
N ILE A 150 -3.49 -6.10 -19.95
CA ILE A 150 -3.62 -7.00 -18.80
C ILE A 150 -3.31 -8.44 -19.25
N PHE A 151 -2.24 -9.01 -18.69
CA PHE A 151 -1.86 -10.41 -18.86
C PHE A 151 -2.30 -11.26 -17.65
N VAL A 152 -3.26 -12.16 -17.86
CA VAL A 152 -3.70 -13.15 -16.86
C VAL A 152 -3.41 -14.55 -17.41
N PRO A 153 -2.63 -15.40 -16.72
CA PRO A 153 -2.34 -16.75 -17.19
C PRO A 153 -3.61 -17.55 -17.51
N GLY A 154 -3.65 -18.17 -18.70
CA GLY A 154 -4.81 -18.94 -19.17
C GLY A 154 -5.97 -18.09 -19.70
N ARG A 155 -5.78 -16.79 -19.94
CA ARG A 155 -6.72 -15.91 -20.65
C ARG A 155 -6.01 -15.16 -21.77
N GLU A 156 -6.76 -14.73 -22.78
CA GLU A 156 -6.22 -13.84 -23.80
C GLU A 156 -5.88 -12.46 -23.20
N PRO A 157 -4.75 -11.83 -23.57
CA PRO A 157 -4.41 -10.48 -23.13
C PRO A 157 -5.48 -9.47 -23.53
N ARG A 158 -5.78 -8.52 -22.65
CA ARG A 158 -6.73 -7.43 -22.94
C ARG A 158 -6.00 -6.10 -22.99
N SER A 159 -5.90 -5.53 -24.18
CA SER A 159 -5.40 -4.17 -24.41
C SER A 159 -6.53 -3.12 -24.36
N PHE A 160 -6.21 -1.95 -23.82
CA PHE A 160 -7.10 -0.77 -23.73
C PHE A 160 -6.28 0.51 -23.45
N ARG A 161 -6.97 1.65 -23.37
CA ARG A 161 -6.41 2.93 -22.94
C ARG A 161 -7.25 3.43 -21.76
N PRO A 162 -6.69 3.62 -20.55
CA PRO A 162 -7.46 4.12 -19.42
C PRO A 162 -7.67 5.64 -19.50
N ASP A 163 -8.89 6.10 -19.26
CA ASP A 163 -9.20 7.51 -18.99
C ASP A 163 -8.89 7.87 -17.52
N PHE A 164 -9.05 6.90 -16.63
CA PHE A 164 -8.90 7.07 -15.19
C PHE A 164 -8.22 5.86 -14.55
N VAL A 165 -7.39 6.08 -13.54
CA VAL A 165 -6.72 5.03 -12.74
C VAL A 165 -6.98 5.24 -11.25
N MET A 166 -7.52 4.21 -10.59
CA MET A 166 -7.50 4.11 -9.13
C MET A 166 -6.34 3.22 -8.69
N ILE A 167 -5.47 3.72 -7.82
CA ILE A 167 -4.32 2.97 -7.31
C ILE A 167 -4.63 2.50 -5.89
N ARG A 168 -4.61 1.18 -5.70
CA ARG A 168 -4.91 0.50 -4.42
C ARG A 168 -3.79 -0.40 -3.92
N GLN A 169 -2.77 -0.63 -4.74
CA GLN A 169 -1.50 -1.24 -4.35
C GLN A 169 -0.43 -0.15 -4.19
N VAL A 170 0.49 -0.33 -3.24
CA VAL A 170 1.67 0.54 -3.09
C VAL A 170 2.68 0.19 -4.18
N ALA A 171 3.13 1.20 -4.93
CA ALA A 171 3.94 0.97 -6.13
C ALA A 171 5.34 0.40 -5.87
N ASN A 172 5.95 0.65 -4.71
CA ASN A 172 7.25 0.08 -4.35
C ASN A 172 7.16 -0.69 -3.02
N SER A 173 7.56 -1.96 -3.04
CA SER A 173 7.23 -2.96 -2.02
C SER A 173 8.18 -4.16 -2.04
N GLU A 174 8.05 -5.05 -1.05
CA GLU A 174 8.67 -6.39 -1.09
C GLU A 174 8.17 -7.26 -2.25
N ARG A 175 7.06 -6.88 -2.92
CA ARG A 175 6.54 -7.54 -4.12
C ARG A 175 7.16 -7.01 -5.43
N GLY A 176 8.02 -5.98 -5.37
CA GLY A 176 8.66 -5.34 -6.52
C GLY A 176 8.46 -3.82 -6.55
N ASP A 177 9.16 -3.17 -7.47
CA ASP A 177 9.04 -1.75 -7.80
C ASP A 177 8.32 -1.57 -9.15
N TYR A 178 7.19 -0.87 -9.08
CA TYR A 178 6.29 -0.52 -10.18
C TYR A 178 6.06 1.00 -10.23
N THR A 179 6.94 1.80 -9.60
CA THR A 179 6.89 3.27 -9.67
C THR A 179 6.98 3.78 -11.11
N ASN A 180 7.72 3.07 -11.97
CA ASN A 180 7.78 3.30 -13.41
C ASN A 180 6.41 3.13 -14.10
N VAL A 181 5.59 2.15 -13.71
CA VAL A 181 4.23 1.93 -14.24
C VAL A 181 3.32 3.11 -13.90
N VAL A 182 3.34 3.57 -12.65
CA VAL A 182 2.54 4.74 -12.25
C VAL A 182 3.05 6.02 -12.91
N ALA A 183 4.38 6.23 -12.95
CA ALA A 183 4.97 7.39 -13.63
C ALA A 183 4.65 7.42 -15.13
N ALA A 184 4.56 6.25 -15.79
CA ALA A 184 4.14 6.14 -17.18
C ALA A 184 2.67 6.57 -17.39
N LEU A 185 1.76 6.12 -16.52
CA LEU A 185 0.33 6.52 -16.55
C LEU A 185 0.17 8.03 -16.31
N LEU A 186 0.84 8.57 -15.28
CA LEU A 186 0.83 10.01 -14.94
C LEU A 186 1.40 10.87 -16.08
N LYS A 187 2.52 10.45 -16.69
CA LYS A 187 3.13 11.14 -17.85
C LYS A 187 2.23 11.11 -19.09
N SER A 188 1.34 10.12 -19.18
CA SER A 188 0.39 9.93 -20.28
C SER A 188 -0.93 10.69 -20.06
N GLY A 189 -0.96 11.65 -19.12
CA GLY A 189 -2.12 12.50 -18.85
C GLY A 189 -3.30 11.81 -18.18
N VAL A 190 -3.17 10.53 -17.80
CA VAL A 190 -4.27 9.74 -17.25
C VAL A 190 -4.65 10.25 -15.85
N ALA A 191 -5.93 10.52 -15.65
CA ALA A 191 -6.43 11.04 -14.38
C ALA A 191 -6.39 9.97 -13.27
N THR A 192 -6.16 10.39 -12.02
CA THR A 192 -5.99 9.48 -10.88
C THR A 192 -6.81 9.88 -9.65
N LEU A 193 -7.06 8.90 -8.76
CA LEU A 193 -7.51 9.13 -7.38
C LEU A 193 -6.44 8.56 -6.41
N ASN A 194 -5.75 9.35 -5.59
CA ASN A 194 -5.70 10.83 -5.53
C ASN A 194 -5.24 11.49 -6.84
N GLY A 195 -5.38 12.82 -6.95
CA GLY A 195 -5.01 13.56 -8.16
C GLY A 195 -3.52 13.46 -8.53
N PRO A 196 -3.14 13.61 -9.83
CA PRO A 196 -1.83 13.23 -10.35
C PRO A 196 -0.59 13.77 -9.61
N LYS A 197 -0.63 15.02 -9.15
CA LYS A 197 0.49 15.63 -8.37
C LYS A 197 0.68 14.92 -7.03
N THR A 198 -0.40 14.67 -6.29
CA THR A 198 -0.39 13.95 -5.02
C THR A 198 0.15 12.54 -5.21
N THR A 199 -0.33 11.81 -6.22
CA THR A 199 0.17 10.46 -6.55
C THR A 199 1.68 10.48 -6.83
N CYS A 200 2.16 11.44 -7.64
CA CYS A 200 3.57 11.59 -7.97
C CYS A 200 4.45 11.82 -6.72
N GLU A 201 4.00 12.65 -5.77
CA GLU A 201 4.72 12.89 -4.51
C GLU A 201 4.74 11.66 -3.60
N PHE A 202 3.68 10.85 -3.57
CA PHE A 202 3.60 9.64 -2.76
C PHE A 202 4.36 8.43 -3.32
N LEU A 203 4.72 8.42 -4.61
CA LEU A 203 5.56 7.36 -5.22
C LEU A 203 6.93 7.21 -4.54
N ASN A 204 7.45 8.27 -3.92
CA ASN A 204 8.65 8.20 -3.11
C ASN A 204 8.35 8.65 -1.67
N LYS A 205 8.13 7.69 -0.77
CA LYS A 205 7.87 7.98 0.65
C LYS A 205 8.95 8.86 1.30
N ASN A 206 10.22 8.74 0.93
CA ASN A 206 11.28 9.56 1.52
C ASN A 206 11.16 11.05 1.12
N LEU A 207 10.73 11.35 -0.11
CA LEU A 207 10.39 12.70 -0.54
C LEU A 207 9.10 13.21 0.13
N MET A 208 8.06 12.37 0.22
CA MET A 208 6.82 12.68 0.94
C MET A 208 7.08 13.05 2.42
N PHE A 209 7.93 12.29 3.13
CA PHE A 209 8.36 12.63 4.49
C PHE A 209 9.19 13.93 4.57
N SER A 210 9.94 14.30 3.52
CA SER A 210 10.60 15.60 3.44
C SER A 210 9.57 16.74 3.37
N SER A 211 8.50 16.58 2.59
CA SER A 211 7.38 17.52 2.51
C SER A 211 6.61 17.61 3.84
N LEU A 212 6.34 16.49 4.52
CA LEU A 212 5.72 16.47 5.86
C LEU A 212 6.54 17.23 6.91
N ARG A 213 7.88 17.14 6.88
CA ARG A 213 8.73 17.92 7.79
C ARG A 213 8.71 19.41 7.50
N LYS A 214 8.74 19.81 6.22
CA LYS A 214 8.58 21.23 5.82
C LYS A 214 7.24 21.78 6.29
N LEU A 215 6.16 21.00 6.17
CA LEU A 215 4.85 21.33 6.70
C LEU A 215 4.89 21.48 8.23
N ALA A 216 5.47 20.54 8.97
CA ALA A 216 5.58 20.62 10.44
C ALA A 216 6.31 21.89 10.92
N HIS A 217 7.42 22.26 10.27
CA HIS A 217 8.14 23.49 10.57
C HIS A 217 7.31 24.75 10.24
N ALA A 218 6.50 24.72 9.18
CA ALA A 218 5.66 25.86 8.78
C ALA A 218 4.40 26.03 9.64
N THR A 219 3.75 24.94 10.06
CA THR A 219 2.58 24.97 10.96
C THR A 219 2.99 25.32 12.41
N GLY A 220 4.26 25.16 12.76
CA GLY A 220 4.84 25.58 14.03
C GLY A 220 5.06 24.43 15.03
N PRO A 221 5.83 24.68 16.11
CA PRO A 221 6.20 23.66 17.07
C PRO A 221 4.98 23.01 17.73
N ASN A 222 5.05 21.69 17.93
CA ASN A 222 4.01 20.84 18.54
C ASN A 222 2.67 20.71 17.77
N ALA A 223 2.47 21.44 16.66
CA ALA A 223 1.27 21.34 15.84
C ALA A 223 1.17 19.99 15.12
N LEU A 224 2.25 19.57 14.45
CA LEU A 224 2.41 18.24 13.84
C LEU A 224 3.62 17.55 14.46
N HIS A 225 3.40 16.44 15.16
CA HIS A 225 4.46 15.69 15.85
C HIS A 225 4.78 14.42 15.08
N PHE A 226 5.75 14.49 14.16
CA PHE A 226 6.20 13.34 13.37
C PHE A 226 7.34 12.59 14.06
N ILE A 227 7.46 11.28 13.80
CA ILE A 227 8.58 10.48 14.28
C ILE A 227 9.93 10.97 13.72
N GLU A 228 10.91 11.08 14.60
CA GLU A 228 12.29 11.37 14.22
C GLU A 228 12.88 10.18 13.46
N ARG A 229 13.37 10.43 12.25
CA ARG A 229 13.85 9.40 11.32
C ARG A 229 15.04 9.92 10.54
N ILE A 230 16.15 9.19 10.61
CA ILE A 230 17.35 9.37 9.77
C ILE A 230 17.17 8.49 8.54
N TYR A 231 17.66 8.96 7.38
CA TYR A 231 17.54 8.29 6.09
C TYR A 231 18.91 8.19 5.42
N TYR A 232 19.24 6.98 4.98
CA TYR A 232 20.48 6.61 4.31
C TYR A 232 20.12 6.13 2.89
N PRO A 233 20.13 7.01 1.87
CA PRO A 233 19.76 6.66 0.48
C PRO A 233 20.74 5.68 -0.19
N SER A 234 21.95 5.55 0.34
CA SER A 234 22.94 4.55 -0.04
C SER A 234 23.68 4.13 1.22
N PHE A 235 23.30 2.98 1.78
CA PHE A 235 23.83 2.57 3.08
C PHE A 235 25.31 2.14 3.01
N ARG A 236 26.07 2.54 4.04
CA ARG A 236 27.49 2.16 4.22
C ARG A 236 27.84 1.93 5.69
N HIS A 237 27.28 2.74 6.58
CA HIS A 237 27.33 2.61 8.03
C HIS A 237 26.17 3.38 8.64
N PHE A 238 25.82 3.06 9.88
CA PHE A 238 25.03 3.94 10.73
C PHE A 238 25.90 5.08 11.28
N ASN A 239 25.31 6.26 11.46
CA ASN A 239 25.94 7.33 12.22
C ASN A 239 26.03 6.94 13.71
N GLU A 240 26.73 7.74 14.53
CA GLU A 240 26.75 7.50 15.98
C GLU A 240 25.34 7.62 16.58
N ILE A 241 24.85 6.53 17.19
CA ILE A 241 23.53 6.45 17.82
C ILE A 241 23.70 6.44 19.35
N SER A 242 23.18 7.48 20.01
CA SER A 242 23.24 7.67 21.47
C SER A 242 22.13 6.96 22.24
N HIS A 243 21.05 6.51 21.58
CA HIS A 243 19.85 5.99 22.22
C HIS A 243 19.40 4.65 21.62
N PHE A 244 19.06 3.72 22.51
CA PHE A 244 18.53 2.39 22.20
C PHE A 244 17.35 2.10 23.14
N PRO A 245 16.37 1.27 22.76
CA PRO A 245 16.23 0.63 21.45
C PRO A 245 15.89 1.59 20.30
N LEU A 246 16.23 1.17 19.08
CA LEU A 246 15.77 1.81 17.83
C LEU A 246 15.05 0.82 16.93
N VAL A 247 14.38 1.34 15.90
CA VAL A 247 13.89 0.57 14.75
C VAL A 247 14.74 0.92 13.52
N VAL A 248 15.27 -0.10 12.87
CA VAL A 248 15.92 -0.03 11.56
C VAL A 248 14.95 -0.56 10.51
N THR A 249 14.72 0.19 9.44
CA THR A 249 13.85 -0.20 8.33
C THR A 249 14.67 -0.25 7.04
N VAL A 250 14.63 -1.39 6.33
CA VAL A 250 15.47 -1.69 5.16
C VAL A 250 14.65 -1.67 3.87
N GLY A 251 14.95 -0.75 2.96
CA GLY A 251 14.18 -0.50 1.75
C GLY A 251 12.73 -0.09 2.02
N HIS A 252 11.86 -0.30 1.03
CA HIS A 252 10.43 0.07 1.11
C HIS A 252 9.64 -0.97 1.89
N ALA A 253 9.46 -0.72 3.18
CA ALA A 253 8.83 -1.62 4.15
C ALA A 253 7.33 -1.39 4.32
N ILE A 254 6.50 -2.34 3.87
CA ILE A 254 5.05 -2.36 4.06
C ILE A 254 4.68 -3.43 5.11
N HIS A 255 3.55 -3.26 5.81
CA HIS A 255 2.98 -4.23 6.76
C HIS A 255 3.93 -4.78 7.85
N GLY A 256 5.03 -4.07 8.14
CA GLY A 256 6.03 -4.48 9.12
C GLY A 256 7.16 -5.38 8.59
N PHE A 257 7.16 -5.76 7.30
CA PHE A 257 8.32 -6.41 6.67
C PHE A 257 9.54 -5.49 6.69
N ASN A 258 10.75 -6.06 6.69
CA ASN A 258 12.05 -5.35 6.73
C ASN A 258 12.27 -4.34 7.88
N LYS A 259 11.35 -4.24 8.85
CA LYS A 259 11.51 -3.43 10.08
C LYS A 259 12.09 -4.30 11.19
N ILE A 260 13.18 -3.87 11.81
CA ILE A 260 13.99 -4.62 12.78
C ILE A 260 14.12 -3.76 14.04
N LYS A 261 13.75 -4.29 15.21
CA LYS A 261 14.07 -3.65 16.49
C LYS A 261 15.51 -4.00 16.86
N VAL A 262 16.27 -3.00 17.27
CA VAL A 262 17.68 -3.13 17.66
C VAL A 262 17.83 -2.58 19.06
N ASP A 263 18.16 -3.45 20.01
CA ASP A 263 18.16 -3.18 21.45
C ASP A 263 19.51 -2.65 21.98
N ASN A 264 20.59 -2.81 21.21
CA ASN A 264 21.94 -2.39 21.63
C ASN A 264 22.90 -2.22 20.43
N LYS A 265 24.08 -1.64 20.71
CA LYS A 265 25.11 -1.33 19.71
C LYS A 265 25.70 -2.56 19.01
N GLN A 266 25.75 -3.74 19.67
CA GLN A 266 26.25 -4.96 19.04
C GLN A 266 25.31 -5.43 17.93
N GLN A 267 24.01 -5.55 18.24
CA GLN A 267 22.99 -5.89 17.24
C GLN A 267 22.97 -4.91 16.06
N LEU A 268 23.28 -3.62 16.30
CA LEU A 268 23.40 -2.62 15.24
C LEU A 268 24.61 -2.88 14.33
N TRP A 269 25.76 -3.25 14.89
CA TRP A 269 26.95 -3.62 14.13
C TRP A 269 26.79 -4.94 13.36
N ASP A 270 26.13 -5.93 13.96
CA ASP A 270 25.83 -7.22 13.29
C ASP A 270 24.92 -6.97 12.06
N LEU A 271 23.89 -6.13 12.23
CA LEU A 271 23.00 -5.71 11.15
C LEU A 271 23.71 -4.84 10.09
N GLU A 272 24.61 -3.94 10.51
CA GLU A 272 25.45 -3.15 9.59
C GLU A 272 26.31 -4.05 8.69
N GLY A 273 26.93 -5.08 9.26
CA GLY A 273 27.70 -6.08 8.52
C GLY A 273 26.86 -6.79 7.46
N ILE A 274 25.64 -7.22 7.82
CA ILE A 274 24.68 -7.86 6.89
C ILE A 274 24.24 -6.88 5.78
N LEU A 275 23.98 -5.62 6.12
CA LEU A 275 23.52 -4.61 5.16
C LEU A 275 24.61 -4.14 4.20
N ARG A 276 25.88 -4.10 4.63
CA ARG A 276 27.04 -3.84 3.76
C ARG A 276 27.22 -4.87 2.64
N CYS A 277 26.72 -6.09 2.84
CA CYS A 277 26.73 -7.15 1.81
C CYS A 277 25.63 -6.98 0.74
N ARG A 278 24.83 -5.91 0.78
CA ARG A 278 23.82 -5.57 -0.23
C ARG A 278 24.21 -4.34 -1.01
N GLU A 279 24.28 -4.45 -2.33
CA GLU A 279 24.46 -3.31 -3.21
C GLU A 279 23.26 -2.36 -3.15
N SER A 280 23.54 -1.05 -3.10
CA SER A 280 22.57 0.04 -3.24
C SER A 280 21.29 -0.05 -2.37
N VAL A 281 21.39 -0.54 -1.13
CA VAL A 281 20.24 -0.63 -0.22
C VAL A 281 19.94 0.72 0.47
N GLU A 282 18.69 1.17 0.40
CA GLU A 282 18.16 2.25 1.24
C GLU A 282 17.93 1.75 2.67
N VAL A 283 18.24 2.58 3.68
CA VAL A 283 17.95 2.29 5.09
C VAL A 283 17.40 3.52 5.78
N THR A 284 16.48 3.34 6.73
CA THR A 284 16.06 4.38 7.68
C THR A 284 16.18 3.90 9.11
N THR A 285 16.40 4.82 10.04
CA THR A 285 16.45 4.54 11.48
C THR A 285 15.63 5.54 12.28
N GLU A 286 14.83 5.06 13.22
CA GLU A 286 13.90 5.84 14.03
C GLU A 286 13.89 5.32 15.49
N PRO A 287 13.64 6.16 16.52
CA PRO A 287 13.54 5.69 17.91
C PRO A 287 12.47 4.61 18.07
N PHE A 288 12.73 3.59 18.89
CA PHE A 288 11.69 2.64 19.25
C PHE A 288 10.73 3.28 20.27
N ILE A 289 9.45 3.34 19.91
CA ILE A 289 8.39 3.83 20.79
C ILE A 289 7.73 2.63 21.47
N ASP A 290 7.71 2.62 22.80
CA ASP A 290 7.02 1.57 23.58
C ASP A 290 5.51 1.81 23.56
N ALA A 291 4.87 1.30 22.51
CA ALA A 291 3.48 1.53 22.18
C ALA A 291 2.51 0.87 23.19
N LYS A 292 1.47 1.63 23.55
CA LYS A 292 0.26 1.14 24.24
C LYS A 292 -0.80 0.70 23.22
N TYR A 293 -0.84 1.36 22.06
CA TYR A 293 -1.66 1.06 20.90
C TYR A 293 -1.29 1.98 19.72
N ASP A 294 -1.75 1.63 18.52
CA ASP A 294 -1.70 2.54 17.36
C ASP A 294 -3.10 3.13 17.12
N ILE A 295 -3.16 4.33 16.52
CA ILE A 295 -4.37 4.90 15.93
C ILE A 295 -4.18 5.00 14.42
N HIS A 296 -5.11 4.45 13.66
CA HIS A 296 -5.23 4.68 12.22
C HIS A 296 -6.35 5.71 11.98
N LEU A 297 -5.98 6.91 11.53
CA LEU A 297 -6.93 7.90 11.03
C LEU A 297 -7.15 7.68 9.53
N GLN A 298 -8.38 7.85 9.06
CA GLN A 298 -8.79 7.63 7.68
C GLN A 298 -9.62 8.81 7.17
N LYS A 299 -9.40 9.22 5.93
CA LYS A 299 -10.24 10.18 5.17
C LYS A 299 -10.62 9.55 3.82
N ILE A 300 -11.89 9.59 3.47
CA ILE A 300 -12.43 9.25 2.16
C ILE A 300 -13.45 10.33 1.77
N GLY A 301 -13.04 11.26 0.91
CA GLY A 301 -13.82 12.45 0.60
C GLY A 301 -13.96 13.35 1.82
N GLU A 302 -15.21 13.67 2.18
CA GLU A 302 -15.54 14.39 3.41
C GLU A 302 -15.62 13.49 4.65
N GLU A 303 -15.76 12.16 4.47
CA GLU A 303 -15.87 11.24 5.58
C GLU A 303 -14.52 11.01 6.24
N THR A 304 -14.49 11.06 7.58
CA THR A 304 -13.30 10.79 8.38
C THR A 304 -13.60 9.82 9.52
N LYS A 305 -12.76 8.80 9.68
CA LYS A 305 -12.86 7.71 10.66
C LYS A 305 -11.56 7.59 11.47
N ALA A 306 -11.62 7.00 12.65
CA ALA A 306 -10.46 6.67 13.48
C ALA A 306 -10.61 5.29 14.09
N PHE A 307 -9.55 4.49 14.07
CA PHE A 307 -9.52 3.15 14.65
C PHE A 307 -8.31 2.98 15.56
N ILE A 308 -8.53 2.51 16.78
CA ILE A 308 -7.47 2.00 17.65
C ILE A 308 -7.15 0.56 17.25
N ARG A 309 -5.87 0.24 17.11
CA ARG A 309 -5.38 -1.14 16.97
C ARG A 309 -4.49 -1.51 18.16
N ARG A 310 -4.82 -2.60 18.85
CA ARG A 310 -4.05 -3.14 19.99
C ARG A 310 -3.50 -4.51 19.65
N SER A 311 -2.18 -4.69 19.74
CA SER A 311 -1.55 -6.01 19.63
C SER A 311 -2.06 -6.91 20.76
N ILE A 312 -2.60 -8.09 20.44
CA ILE A 312 -2.97 -9.13 21.44
C ILE A 312 -2.03 -10.34 21.37
N SER A 313 -1.07 -10.33 20.44
CA SER A 313 -0.02 -11.34 20.27
C SER A 313 1.26 -11.03 21.06
N GLY A 314 1.32 -9.89 21.76
CA GLY A 314 2.55 -9.39 22.40
C GLY A 314 3.59 -8.83 21.42
N ASN A 315 3.32 -8.85 20.11
CA ASN A 315 4.22 -8.29 19.10
C ASN A 315 4.26 -6.76 19.19
N TRP A 316 5.46 -6.16 19.18
CA TRP A 316 5.65 -4.70 19.17
C TRP A 316 5.13 -4.05 17.88
N LYS A 317 5.07 -4.81 16.78
CA LYS A 317 4.41 -4.41 15.54
C LYS A 317 2.93 -4.77 15.63
N SER A 318 2.06 -3.82 15.98
CA SER A 318 0.63 -4.11 16.20
C SER A 318 -0.12 -4.55 14.93
N ASN A 319 0.49 -4.37 13.74
CA ASN A 319 0.00 -4.82 12.45
C ASN A 319 0.46 -6.24 12.06
N MET A 320 1.26 -6.93 12.88
CA MET A 320 1.77 -8.27 12.60
C MET A 320 1.26 -9.30 13.61
N GLY A 321 0.36 -10.17 13.15
CA GLY A 321 -0.32 -11.17 13.98
C GLY A 321 -1.66 -10.67 14.52
N SER A 322 -2.21 -11.36 15.52
CA SER A 322 -3.53 -11.04 16.07
C SER A 322 -3.55 -9.69 16.79
N ALA A 323 -4.52 -8.85 16.43
CA ALA A 323 -4.76 -7.54 17.04
C ALA A 323 -6.27 -7.30 17.24
N MET A 324 -6.63 -6.59 18.31
CA MET A 324 -7.96 -6.03 18.51
C MET A 324 -8.07 -4.71 17.74
N LEU A 325 -9.21 -4.47 17.09
CA LEU A 325 -9.53 -3.24 16.37
C LEU A 325 -10.81 -2.62 16.95
N GLU A 326 -10.79 -1.32 17.19
CA GLU A 326 -11.88 -0.58 17.84
C GLU A 326 -12.08 0.76 17.11
N GLN A 327 -13.28 1.04 16.59
CA GLN A 327 -13.58 2.35 16.00
C GLN A 327 -13.84 3.38 17.11
N VAL A 328 -13.20 4.55 17.03
CA VAL A 328 -13.25 5.59 18.07
C VAL A 328 -13.62 6.95 17.51
N ALA A 329 -14.05 7.85 18.40
CA ALA A 329 -14.35 9.24 18.03
C ALA A 329 -13.08 10.05 17.72
N LEU A 330 -13.14 10.84 16.64
CA LEU A 330 -12.06 11.75 16.25
C LEU A 330 -11.92 12.94 17.20
N THR A 331 -10.75 13.10 17.82
CA THR A 331 -10.39 14.28 18.61
C THR A 331 -10.20 15.51 17.72
N SER A 332 -10.25 16.71 18.32
CA SER A 332 -9.96 17.95 17.59
C SER A 332 -8.53 17.98 17.01
N ARG A 333 -7.57 17.34 17.70
CA ARG A 333 -6.18 17.16 17.24
C ARG A 333 -6.10 16.27 16.00
N HIS A 334 -6.80 15.13 16.01
CA HIS A 334 -6.89 14.23 14.85
C HIS A 334 -7.53 14.92 13.64
N LYS A 335 -8.63 15.68 13.84
CA LYS A 335 -9.27 16.45 12.77
C LYS A 335 -8.36 17.54 12.19
N HIS A 336 -7.61 18.23 13.05
CA HIS A 336 -6.61 19.22 12.62
C HIS A 336 -5.49 18.57 11.79
N TRP A 337 -4.97 17.42 12.22
CA TRP A 337 -3.93 16.66 11.49
C TRP A 337 -4.40 16.19 10.12
N ILE A 338 -5.60 15.59 10.04
CA ILE A 338 -6.22 15.18 8.77
C ILE A 338 -6.33 16.39 7.83
N LYS A 339 -6.89 17.52 8.30
CA LYS A 339 -7.04 18.71 7.47
C LYS A 339 -5.70 19.30 7.02
N CYS A 340 -4.77 19.52 7.95
CA CYS A 340 -3.49 20.17 7.65
C CYS A 340 -2.66 19.39 6.61
N ILE A 341 -2.63 18.06 6.72
CA ILE A 341 -1.92 17.20 5.76
C ILE A 341 -2.71 17.09 4.44
N SER A 342 -4.05 16.92 4.50
CA SER A 342 -4.92 16.90 3.31
C SER A 342 -4.73 18.16 2.45
N ASP A 343 -4.78 19.34 3.06
CA ASP A 343 -4.64 20.64 2.38
C ASP A 343 -3.24 20.77 1.74
N ALA A 344 -2.18 20.39 2.46
CA ALA A 344 -0.79 20.52 1.99
C ALA A 344 -0.49 19.66 0.75
N PHE A 345 -1.09 18.48 0.64
CA PHE A 345 -0.93 17.57 -0.49
C PHE A 345 -2.06 17.70 -1.52
N ASN A 346 -2.37 18.94 -1.90
CA ASN A 346 -3.33 19.32 -2.95
C ASN A 346 -4.81 18.92 -2.69
N GLY A 347 -5.20 18.71 -1.43
CA GLY A 347 -6.56 18.30 -1.09
C GLY A 347 -6.78 16.80 -1.27
N MET A 348 -6.01 15.98 -0.55
CA MET A 348 -6.09 14.52 -0.65
C MET A 348 -7.52 14.00 -0.43
N GLU A 349 -8.13 13.39 -1.45
CA GLU A 349 -9.47 12.82 -1.35
C GLU A 349 -9.46 11.53 -0.52
N ILE A 350 -8.44 10.68 -0.70
CA ILE A 350 -8.21 9.47 0.10
C ILE A 350 -6.87 9.61 0.83
N MET A 351 -6.86 9.49 2.15
CA MET A 351 -5.60 9.41 2.91
C MET A 351 -5.78 8.69 4.25
N SER A 352 -4.67 8.20 4.80
CA SER A 352 -4.58 7.78 6.20
C SER A 352 -3.39 8.40 6.91
N ILE A 353 -3.50 8.48 8.24
CA ILE A 353 -2.41 8.84 9.14
C ILE A 353 -2.29 7.72 10.17
N ASP A 354 -1.16 7.04 10.19
CA ASP A 354 -0.81 6.06 11.23
C ASP A 354 -0.08 6.79 12.37
N ILE A 355 -0.60 6.64 13.59
CA ILE A 355 -0.10 7.28 14.82
C ILE A 355 0.27 6.17 15.80
N ILE A 356 1.43 6.28 16.44
CA ILE A 356 1.78 5.43 17.60
C ILE A 356 1.44 6.21 18.87
N VAL A 357 0.77 5.55 19.81
CA VAL A 357 0.50 6.08 21.16
C VAL A 357 1.33 5.33 22.18
N SER A 358 2.29 6.00 22.82
CA SER A 358 3.19 5.43 23.83
C SER A 358 2.49 5.18 25.17
N LYS A 359 3.12 4.39 26.06
CA LYS A 359 2.54 4.03 27.38
C LYS A 359 2.34 5.21 28.33
N ASP A 360 3.12 6.27 28.19
CA ASP A 360 2.97 7.56 28.87
C ASP A 360 1.83 8.44 28.30
N GLY A 361 1.28 8.09 27.13
CA GLY A 361 0.21 8.82 26.46
C GLY A 361 0.66 9.79 25.36
N GLY A 362 1.95 9.82 25.01
CA GLY A 362 2.43 10.60 23.87
C GLY A 362 1.87 10.09 22.52
N GLU A 363 1.44 11.00 21.65
CA GLU A 363 1.02 10.69 20.27
C GLU A 363 2.10 11.11 19.27
N VAL A 364 2.54 10.20 18.41
CA VAL A 364 3.54 10.45 17.35
C VAL A 364 2.99 9.99 16.00
N ILE A 365 2.93 10.90 15.02
CA ILE A 365 2.60 10.57 13.63
C ILE A 365 3.76 9.75 13.04
N TYR A 366 3.46 8.52 12.64
CA TYR A 366 4.44 7.53 12.22
C TYR A 366 4.54 7.39 10.69
N ASP A 367 3.37 7.36 10.03
CA ASP A 367 3.26 7.24 8.57
C ASP A 367 2.02 7.97 8.03
N VAL A 368 2.07 8.31 6.75
CA VAL A 368 0.96 8.90 5.98
C VAL A 368 0.87 8.14 4.66
N ASN A 369 -0.34 7.75 4.25
CA ASN A 369 -0.55 6.94 3.05
C ASN A 369 -1.69 7.52 2.21
N ASP A 370 -1.50 7.56 0.90
CA ASP A 370 -2.56 7.70 -0.11
C ASP A 370 -3.25 6.34 -0.34
N VAL A 371 -2.45 5.26 -0.45
CA VAL A 371 -2.92 3.88 -0.53
C VAL A 371 -3.24 3.35 0.87
N ILE A 372 -4.48 3.57 1.31
CA ILE A 372 -4.95 3.20 2.66
C ILE A 372 -5.34 1.72 2.78
N THR A 373 -5.31 1.18 4.00
CA THR A 373 -6.01 -0.07 4.36
C THR A 373 -7.41 0.28 4.87
N LEU A 374 -8.45 -0.44 4.42
CA LEU A 374 -9.82 -0.26 4.92
C LEU A 374 -10.05 -1.14 6.15
N PHE A 375 -10.72 -0.62 7.15
CA PHE A 375 -10.81 -1.22 8.49
C PHE A 375 -12.25 -1.28 9.02
N GLY A 376 -12.47 -2.08 10.07
CA GLY A 376 -13.77 -2.23 10.72
C GLY A 376 -14.83 -2.93 9.84
N GLU A 377 -16.09 -2.71 10.18
CA GLU A 377 -17.26 -3.31 9.50
C GLU A 377 -17.74 -2.48 8.29
N SER A 378 -17.43 -1.18 8.27
CA SER A 378 -17.84 -0.21 7.24
C SER A 378 -17.04 -0.29 5.94
N GLN A 379 -16.17 -1.28 5.74
CA GLN A 379 -15.35 -1.41 4.52
C GLN A 379 -16.16 -1.49 3.21
N GLU A 380 -17.37 -2.09 3.23
CA GLU A 380 -18.24 -2.10 2.04
C GLU A 380 -18.88 -0.73 1.77
N GLU A 381 -19.00 0.13 2.78
CA GLU A 381 -19.40 1.53 2.64
C GLU A 381 -18.21 2.38 2.13
N ASP A 382 -17.03 2.24 2.74
CA ASP A 382 -15.78 2.87 2.28
C ASP A 382 -15.55 2.64 0.76
N ARG A 383 -15.70 1.41 0.28
CA ARG A 383 -15.54 1.06 -1.15
C ARG A 383 -16.59 1.74 -2.04
N ARG A 384 -17.81 1.98 -1.54
CA ARG A 384 -18.83 2.79 -2.22
C ARG A 384 -18.46 4.26 -2.21
N SER A 385 -17.97 4.80 -1.09
CA SER A 385 -17.50 6.20 -0.99
C SER A 385 -16.31 6.48 -1.93
N VAL A 386 -15.35 5.56 -2.02
CA VAL A 386 -14.25 5.60 -3.00
C VAL A 386 -14.79 5.62 -4.44
N THR A 387 -15.72 4.72 -4.76
CA THR A 387 -16.36 4.67 -6.09
C THR A 387 -17.16 5.94 -6.40
N TRP A 388 -17.82 6.51 -5.38
CA TRP A 388 -18.58 7.75 -5.47
C TRP A 388 -17.68 8.95 -5.79
N LEU A 389 -16.45 9.01 -5.25
CA LEU A 389 -15.47 10.04 -5.58
C LEU A 389 -15.06 9.96 -7.06
N ILE A 390 -14.76 8.76 -7.58
CA ILE A 390 -14.42 8.56 -9.00
C ILE A 390 -15.56 9.00 -9.91
N GLN A 391 -16.80 8.57 -9.62
CA GLN A 391 -17.97 9.04 -10.37
C GLN A 391 -18.20 10.56 -10.24
N SER A 392 -17.87 11.17 -9.08
CA SER A 392 -17.96 12.63 -8.90
C SER A 392 -16.95 13.38 -9.76
N TYR A 393 -15.73 12.86 -9.89
CA TYR A 393 -14.69 13.40 -10.76
C TYR A 393 -15.11 13.36 -12.24
N LEU A 394 -15.62 12.20 -12.70
CA LEU A 394 -16.06 12.02 -14.09
C LEU A 394 -17.23 12.94 -14.48
N ILE A 395 -18.13 13.22 -13.54
CA ILE A 395 -19.22 14.19 -13.77
C ILE A 395 -18.67 15.62 -13.88
N LYS A 396 -17.79 16.04 -12.94
CA LYS A 396 -17.18 17.39 -12.95
C LYS A 396 -16.38 17.67 -14.22
N THR A 397 -15.61 16.69 -14.69
CA THR A 397 -14.82 16.80 -15.93
C THR A 397 -15.73 16.86 -17.16
N ALA A 398 -16.69 15.96 -17.29
CA ALA A 398 -17.67 16.00 -18.39
C ALA A 398 -18.46 17.33 -18.44
N THR A 399 -18.83 17.93 -17.29
CA THR A 399 -19.47 19.25 -17.30
C THR A 399 -18.53 20.38 -17.75
N SER A 400 -17.22 20.26 -17.54
CA SER A 400 -16.25 21.26 -17.97
C SER A 400 -15.98 21.16 -19.48
N GLU A 401 -15.83 19.94 -20.00
CA GLU A 401 -15.63 19.66 -21.44
C GLU A 401 -16.78 20.20 -22.31
N ASN A 402 -18.02 20.23 -21.80
CA ASN A 402 -19.18 20.75 -22.53
C ASN A 402 -19.27 22.28 -22.55
N ILE A 403 -18.68 22.99 -21.58
CA ILE A 403 -18.69 24.46 -21.53
C ILE A 403 -17.71 25.01 -22.58
N ASP A 404 -16.48 24.49 -22.59
CA ASP A 404 -15.39 24.91 -23.48
C ASP A 404 -15.74 24.70 -24.98
N MET A 405 -16.57 23.68 -25.28
CA MET A 405 -17.14 23.45 -26.62
C MET A 405 -18.24 24.46 -27.00
N SER A 406 -18.98 25.02 -26.03
CA SER A 406 -20.15 25.88 -26.30
C SER A 406 -19.81 27.32 -26.65
N ASP A 407 -18.65 27.83 -26.20
CA ASP A 407 -18.17 29.18 -26.53
C ASP A 407 -17.58 29.27 -27.97
N ILE A 408 -17.43 28.15 -28.69
CA ILE A 408 -16.89 28.12 -30.06
C ILE A 408 -17.99 28.36 -31.12
N ASP A 409 -19.22 27.93 -30.88
CA ASP A 409 -20.33 27.98 -31.85
C ASP A 409 -21.07 29.34 -31.90
N THR A 410 -20.54 30.40 -31.26
CA THR A 410 -21.16 31.75 -31.24
C THR A 410 -20.26 32.87 -31.78
N ASN A 411 -19.88 32.77 -33.06
CA ASN A 411 -19.54 33.95 -33.86
C ASN A 411 -20.22 33.92 -35.24
N ASP A 412 -20.82 35.05 -35.60
CA ASP A 412 -21.92 35.11 -36.56
C ASP A 412 -21.49 35.22 -38.04
N SER A 413 -22.34 34.73 -38.93
CA SER A 413 -22.20 34.82 -40.38
C SER A 413 -23.03 35.97 -40.97
N THR A 414 -22.51 37.19 -40.91
CA THR A 414 -23.12 38.35 -41.61
C THR A 414 -22.18 38.97 -42.65
N SER A 415 -22.62 39.00 -43.92
CA SER A 415 -21.83 39.50 -45.03
C SER A 415 -21.90 41.02 -45.19
N VAL A 416 -20.76 41.68 -45.41
CA VAL A 416 -20.71 43.06 -45.95
C VAL A 416 -19.82 43.09 -47.19
N MET A 417 -20.39 43.43 -48.34
CA MET A 417 -19.62 43.77 -49.55
C MET A 417 -19.05 45.18 -49.43
N THR A 418 -17.76 45.36 -49.75
CA THR A 418 -17.24 46.62 -50.30
C THR A 418 -16.13 46.30 -51.30
N LYS A 419 -16.05 47.08 -52.40
CA LYS A 419 -15.11 46.85 -53.51
C LYS A 419 -14.02 47.92 -53.57
N LEU A 420 -12.84 47.50 -54.02
CA LEU A 420 -11.82 48.29 -54.74
C LEU A 420 -11.27 49.55 -54.03
N HIS A 421 -9.98 49.56 -53.74
CA HIS A 421 -8.97 50.11 -54.67
C HIS A 421 -7.55 49.67 -54.26
N ALA A 422 -6.58 49.80 -55.17
CA ALA A 422 -5.17 49.53 -54.90
C ALA A 422 -4.35 50.80 -55.14
N HIS A 423 -3.29 51.03 -54.35
CA HIS A 423 -2.10 51.81 -54.76
C HIS A 423 -0.91 51.54 -53.81
N ARG A 424 0.29 51.92 -54.27
CA ARG A 424 1.62 51.71 -53.65
C ARG A 424 2.34 53.07 -53.60
N PRO A 425 3.07 53.40 -52.53
CA PRO A 425 4.54 53.55 -52.62
C PRO A 425 5.27 52.80 -51.46
N ASN A 426 6.56 52.40 -51.49
CA ASN A 426 7.82 53.14 -51.71
C ASN A 426 8.12 54.22 -50.65
N THR A 427 9.34 54.50 -50.14
CA THR A 427 10.64 53.79 -49.94
C THR A 427 11.64 54.82 -49.37
N ALA A 428 12.49 54.46 -48.38
CA ALA A 428 13.67 55.23 -47.90
C ALA A 428 13.36 56.60 -47.21
N ASP A 429 14.27 57.27 -46.47
CA ASP A 429 15.74 57.12 -46.40
C ASP A 429 16.39 57.53 -45.03
N ARG A 430 17.60 56.99 -44.79
CA ARG A 430 18.82 57.49 -44.06
C ARG A 430 18.77 58.53 -42.91
N SER A 431 19.44 58.21 -41.76
CA SER A 431 20.83 58.63 -41.37
C SER A 431 20.82 59.87 -40.43
N VAL A 432 21.71 60.12 -39.43
CA VAL A 432 23.19 60.08 -39.24
C VAL A 432 23.47 59.71 -37.75
N ASN A 433 24.51 58.99 -37.25
CA ASN A 433 25.88 58.56 -37.65
C ASN A 433 27.03 59.28 -36.87
N SER A 434 28.25 58.69 -36.83
CA SER A 434 29.49 59.00 -36.07
C SER A 434 29.60 58.42 -34.63
N GLY A 435 30.73 57.81 -34.19
CA GLY A 435 31.82 57.16 -34.96
C GLY A 435 33.20 57.10 -34.26
N ILE A 436 34.05 56.11 -34.67
CA ILE A 436 35.54 56.10 -34.62
C ILE A 436 36.16 55.89 -33.20
N ALA A 437 37.21 55.09 -32.92
CA ALA A 437 38.14 54.25 -33.71
C ALA A 437 38.59 52.95 -32.94
N GLY A 438 39.37 52.08 -33.62
CA GLY A 438 40.38 51.20 -33.00
C GLY A 438 41.78 51.58 -33.56
N PRO A 439 42.76 50.65 -33.75
CA PRO A 439 42.99 49.31 -33.19
C PRO A 439 44.46 49.10 -32.71
N THR A 440 44.90 47.89 -32.34
CA THR A 440 46.11 47.18 -32.91
C THR A 440 46.59 45.93 -32.13
N ASN A 441 46.97 44.91 -32.91
CA ASN A 441 48.04 43.88 -32.77
C ASN A 441 48.60 43.41 -31.40
N GLY A 442 48.66 42.08 -31.24
CA GLY A 442 49.56 41.38 -30.30
C GLY A 442 49.39 39.85 -30.36
N ALA A 443 50.34 39.13 -30.98
CA ALA A 443 50.26 37.67 -31.16
C ALA A 443 51.44 36.94 -30.51
N ILE A 444 51.19 35.78 -29.87
CA ILE A 444 52.21 34.85 -29.37
C ILE A 444 51.83 33.41 -29.76
N HIS A 445 52.86 32.56 -29.93
CA HIS A 445 52.85 31.37 -30.77
C HIS A 445 53.44 30.16 -30.01
N VAL A 446 52.72 29.03 -29.92
CA VAL A 446 53.25 27.66 -29.68
C VAL A 446 52.30 26.68 -30.39
N ARG A 447 52.55 26.29 -31.66
CA ARG A 447 53.39 25.15 -32.11
C ARG A 447 52.84 23.76 -31.75
N THR A 448 52.54 22.98 -32.79
CA THR A 448 52.16 21.55 -32.79
C THR A 448 53.01 20.77 -33.82
N SER A 449 52.81 19.43 -33.88
CA SER A 449 53.37 18.46 -34.86
C SER A 449 54.81 17.97 -34.60
N PRO A 450 55.23 16.80 -35.17
CA PRO A 450 54.53 15.50 -35.10
C PRO A 450 55.48 14.26 -34.96
N ILE A 451 55.00 13.11 -34.45
CA ILE A 451 55.61 11.77 -34.65
C ILE A 451 54.47 10.72 -34.85
N GLU A 452 54.77 9.61 -35.53
CA GLU A 452 53.81 8.72 -36.19
C GLU A 452 53.52 7.36 -35.49
N ASN A 453 52.40 6.74 -35.90
CA ASN A 453 52.19 5.31 -36.19
C ASN A 453 52.82 4.21 -35.31
N ARG A 454 51.95 3.38 -34.71
CA ARG A 454 51.71 1.98 -35.18
C ARG A 454 50.45 1.34 -34.57
N SER A 455 49.93 0.33 -35.25
CA SER A 455 48.71 -0.43 -34.91
C SER A 455 49.01 -1.74 -34.16
N ASN A 456 48.01 -2.28 -33.44
CA ASN A 456 47.45 -3.64 -33.62
C ASN A 456 46.58 -4.12 -32.43
N GLY A 457 45.50 -4.85 -32.73
CA GLY A 457 44.93 -5.88 -31.82
C GLY A 457 43.71 -5.51 -30.94
N PRO A 458 42.55 -6.18 -31.10
CA PRO A 458 41.47 -6.21 -30.10
C PRO A 458 41.74 -7.26 -28.99
N PRO A 459 41.05 -7.19 -27.83
CA PRO A 459 41.34 -8.01 -26.65
C PRO A 459 40.91 -9.49 -26.75
N PRO A 460 41.52 -10.40 -25.97
CA PRO A 460 41.29 -11.84 -26.05
C PRO A 460 39.99 -12.30 -25.36
N ARG A 461 39.44 -13.43 -25.84
CA ARG A 461 38.38 -14.20 -25.16
C ARG A 461 38.98 -15.19 -24.14
N PRO A 462 38.25 -15.55 -23.06
CA PRO A 462 38.70 -16.60 -22.14
C PRO A 462 38.73 -17.98 -22.82
N ILE A 463 39.77 -18.77 -22.55
CA ILE A 463 39.99 -20.11 -23.09
C ILE A 463 39.75 -21.15 -21.98
N ARG A 464 39.10 -22.28 -22.35
CA ARG A 464 38.89 -23.44 -21.46
C ARG A 464 40.22 -24.10 -21.08
N GLN A 465 40.35 -24.55 -19.83
CA GLN A 465 41.35 -25.55 -19.44
C GLN A 465 40.72 -26.95 -19.35
N PRO A 466 41.52 -28.04 -19.47
CA PRO A 466 41.02 -29.38 -19.77
C PRO A 466 40.69 -30.22 -18.53
N SER A 467 39.92 -31.28 -18.75
CA SER A 467 39.62 -32.33 -17.78
C SER A 467 40.70 -33.42 -17.72
N VAL A 468 40.78 -34.11 -16.58
CA VAL A 468 41.55 -35.36 -16.37
C VAL A 468 40.58 -36.45 -15.90
N LYS A 469 40.89 -37.71 -16.20
CA LYS A 469 39.95 -38.85 -16.21
C LYS A 469 39.89 -39.67 -14.91
N GLU A 470 38.69 -40.18 -14.66
CA GLU A 470 38.30 -41.55 -14.24
C GLU A 470 39.10 -42.30 -13.15
N ARG A 471 38.35 -42.84 -12.18
CA ARG A 471 38.31 -44.30 -11.92
C ARG A 471 36.90 -44.73 -11.53
N ASP A 472 36.48 -45.87 -12.06
CA ASP A 472 35.13 -46.43 -11.97
C ASP A 472 34.94 -47.38 -10.78
N VAL A 473 33.68 -47.57 -10.37
CA VAL A 473 33.13 -48.89 -10.03
C VAL A 473 31.69 -48.98 -10.57
N ALA A 474 31.30 -50.14 -11.12
CA ALA A 474 29.93 -50.45 -11.56
C ALA A 474 28.90 -50.33 -10.40
N ALA A 475 27.67 -49.84 -10.56
CA ALA A 475 26.62 -50.06 -11.57
C ALA A 475 25.77 -51.34 -11.35
N ALA A 476 24.47 -51.13 -11.15
CA ALA A 476 23.40 -52.13 -11.25
C ALA A 476 22.09 -51.42 -11.67
N GLN A 477 21.30 -52.07 -12.52
CA GLN A 477 19.92 -51.71 -12.86
C GLN A 477 18.98 -52.32 -11.77
N ASP A 478 17.66 -52.16 -11.73
CA ASP A 478 16.63 -51.76 -12.71
C ASP A 478 15.38 -51.27 -11.92
N GLY A 479 14.33 -50.76 -12.58
CA GLY A 479 13.03 -50.51 -11.91
C GLY A 479 12.16 -49.41 -12.51
N GLN A 480 10.99 -49.80 -13.03
CA GLN A 480 10.06 -48.92 -13.76
C GLN A 480 9.14 -48.06 -12.85
N HIS A 481 8.62 -46.99 -13.45
CA HIS A 481 7.33 -46.32 -13.21
C HIS A 481 6.60 -46.49 -11.86
N GLN A 482 6.35 -45.36 -11.19
CA GLN A 482 4.99 -44.78 -11.10
C GLN A 482 5.05 -43.30 -10.71
N GLY A 483 3.94 -42.57 -10.87
CA GLY A 483 3.84 -41.17 -10.48
C GLY A 483 3.46 -41.01 -9.01
N ASP A 484 4.19 -40.19 -8.26
CA ASP A 484 3.88 -39.86 -6.86
C ASP A 484 2.57 -39.04 -6.77
N ASP A 485 1.47 -39.70 -6.41
CA ASP A 485 0.26 -39.03 -5.94
C ASP A 485 0.50 -38.52 -4.50
N THR A 486 0.35 -37.21 -4.30
CA THR A 486 0.43 -36.49 -3.02
C THR A 486 -0.34 -37.18 -1.89
N MET A 487 -1.43 -37.88 -2.20
CA MET A 487 -2.23 -38.62 -1.23
C MET A 487 -1.48 -39.78 -0.55
N GLY A 488 -0.46 -40.34 -1.19
CA GLY A 488 0.38 -41.43 -0.66
C GLY A 488 1.36 -40.99 0.44
N GLN A 489 1.75 -39.71 0.46
CA GLN A 489 2.59 -39.14 1.53
C GLN A 489 1.75 -38.77 2.76
N LEU A 490 0.54 -38.24 2.56
CA LEU A 490 -0.42 -37.94 3.62
C LEU A 490 -0.75 -39.20 4.46
N LYS A 491 -1.07 -40.33 3.81
CA LYS A 491 -1.38 -41.59 4.53
C LYS A 491 -0.22 -42.09 5.41
N ARG A 492 1.03 -42.00 4.93
CA ARG A 492 2.23 -42.35 5.71
C ARG A 492 2.46 -41.43 6.91
N THR A 493 2.08 -40.15 6.80
CA THR A 493 2.25 -39.17 7.88
C THR A 493 1.25 -39.40 9.02
N PHE A 494 0.00 -39.75 8.73
CA PHE A 494 -1.02 -39.99 9.77
C PHE A 494 -0.86 -41.32 10.51
N ALA A 495 -0.34 -42.36 9.86
CA ALA A 495 -0.05 -43.65 10.51
C ALA A 495 1.03 -43.57 11.61
N GLY A 496 1.84 -42.50 11.64
CA GLY A 496 2.83 -42.28 12.70
C GLY A 496 2.29 -41.63 13.98
N ILE A 497 1.00 -41.26 14.02
CA ILE A 497 0.41 -40.46 15.12
C ILE A 497 -0.66 -41.24 15.90
N PHE A 498 -1.34 -42.19 15.25
CA PHE A 498 -2.23 -43.15 15.89
C PHE A 498 -1.75 -44.55 15.52
N GLY A 499 -1.25 -45.31 16.51
CA GLY A 499 -0.73 -46.66 16.28
C GLY A 499 -1.83 -47.62 15.82
N ASP A 500 -1.44 -48.62 15.04
CA ASP A 500 -2.37 -49.59 14.45
C ASP A 500 -3.23 -50.29 15.52
N VAL A 501 -4.54 -50.25 15.32
CA VAL A 501 -5.52 -51.09 16.04
C VAL A 501 -5.88 -52.25 15.11
N SER A 502 -5.46 -53.45 15.48
CA SER A 502 -5.73 -54.73 14.81
C SER A 502 -7.18 -55.19 14.97
#